data_AF-A0A2H0AN86-F1
#
_entry.id   AF-A0A2H0AN86-F1
#
_cell.length_a   1.000
_cell.length_b   1.000
_cell.length_c   1.000
_cell.angle_alpha   90.00
_cell.angle_beta   90.00
_cell.angle_gamma   90.00
#
_symmetry.space_group_name_H-M   'P 1'
#
loop_
_entity.id
_entity.type
_entity.pdbx_description
1 polymer ?
#
loop_
_entity_poly.entity_id
_entity_poly.type
_entity_poly.pdbx_seq_one_letter_code
_entity_poly.pdbx_strand_id
1 'polypeptide(L)'
;MSRTKPGVVRGNHYHHTKAEKFVVVEGKAIIRFRHIDRGEVIEHCVRGEEYRVLDIPPGFTHSIENVGTSDLVTLFWASEVFDPKRPDTQGMVVLE
;
A
#
# COMPACT_ATOMS: atom_id res chain seq x y z
N MET A 1 7.94 2.43 9.19
CA MET A 1 6.94 1.60 9.90
C MET A 1 5.70 2.43 10.17
N SER A 2 4.52 1.83 10.10
CA SER A 2 3.27 2.50 10.47
C SER A 2 2.40 1.62 11.36
N ARG A 3 1.47 2.25 12.10
CA ARG A 3 0.40 1.58 12.85
C ARG A 3 -0.95 2.14 12.39
N THR A 4 -1.87 1.26 12.02
CA THR A 4 -3.16 1.63 11.39
C THR A 4 -4.30 0.97 12.16
N LYS A 5 -5.31 1.75 12.56
CA LYS A 5 -6.47 1.25 13.32
C LYS A 5 -7.40 0.37 12.45
N PRO A 6 -8.20 -0.52 13.07
CA PRO A 6 -9.22 -1.31 12.37
C PRO A 6 -10.11 -0.46 11.45
N GLY A 7 -10.38 -0.96 10.24
CA GLY A 7 -11.23 -0.31 9.23
C GLY A 7 -10.60 0.89 8.51
N VAL A 8 -9.38 1.31 8.88
CA VAL A 8 -8.72 2.45 8.23
C VAL A 8 -8.06 2.02 6.92
N VAL A 9 -8.32 2.80 5.87
CA VAL A 9 -7.64 2.71 4.57
C VAL A 9 -6.55 3.79 4.49
N ARG A 10 -5.38 3.40 3.98
CA ARG A 10 -4.27 4.31 3.65
C ARG A 10 -3.80 4.04 2.22
N GLY A 11 -3.06 4.98 1.64
CA GLY A 11 -2.61 4.89 0.24
C GLY A 11 -3.49 5.76 -0.64
N ASN A 12 -4.17 5.15 -1.61
CA ASN A 12 -4.94 5.82 -2.66
C ASN A 12 -4.08 6.85 -3.41
N HIS A 13 -2.90 6.39 -3.83
CA HIS A 13 -1.99 7.15 -4.67
C HIS A 13 -1.15 6.20 -5.50
N TYR A 14 -0.47 6.77 -6.49
CA TYR A 14 0.52 6.09 -7.31
C TYR A 14 1.80 6.93 -7.41
N HIS A 15 2.83 6.30 -7.96
CA HIS A 15 4.12 6.91 -8.27
C HIS A 15 4.46 6.68 -9.74
N HIS A 16 5.18 7.62 -10.38
CA HIS A 16 5.68 7.39 -11.74
C HIS A 16 6.95 6.54 -11.75
N THR A 17 7.81 6.69 -10.74
CA THR A 17 9.13 6.04 -10.70
C THR A 17 9.44 5.35 -9.38
N LYS A 18 8.93 5.87 -8.25
CA LYS A 18 9.12 5.26 -6.93
C LYS A 18 8.48 3.88 -6.88
N ALA A 19 9.26 2.88 -6.48
CA ALA A 19 8.77 1.55 -6.16
C ALA A 19 8.83 1.36 -4.64
N GLU A 20 7.88 0.58 -4.10
CA GLU A 20 7.86 0.25 -2.68
C GLU A 20 7.75 -1.25 -2.44
N LYS A 21 8.03 -1.67 -1.21
CA LYS A 21 7.81 -3.04 -0.72
C LYS A 21 7.12 -2.98 0.62
N PHE A 22 5.99 -3.66 0.74
CA PHE A 22 5.22 -3.71 1.98
C PHE A 22 5.40 -5.07 2.65
N VAL A 23 5.56 -5.05 3.97
CA VAL A 23 5.51 -6.25 4.81
C VAL A 23 4.63 -5.95 6.01
N VAL A 24 3.51 -6.64 6.11
CA VAL A 24 2.71 -6.64 7.34
C VAL A 24 3.41 -7.53 8.35
N VAL A 25 3.62 -7.03 9.56
CA VAL A 25 4.29 -7.74 10.66
C VAL A 25 3.39 -7.98 11.86
N GLU A 26 2.21 -7.36 11.89
CA GLU A 26 1.15 -7.59 12.88
C GLU A 26 -0.20 -7.25 12.26
N GLY A 27 -1.23 -8.07 12.50
CA GLY A 27 -2.59 -7.84 12.02
C GLY A 27 -2.87 -8.39 10.62
N LYS A 28 -4.04 -8.03 10.07
CA LYS A 28 -4.53 -8.51 8.77
C LYS A 28 -4.91 -7.32 7.89
N ALA A 29 -4.45 -7.33 6.64
CA ALA A 29 -4.77 -6.29 5.68
C ALA A 29 -5.20 -6.84 4.32
N ILE A 30 -5.94 -6.01 3.58
CA ILE A 30 -6.09 -6.16 2.13
C ILE A 30 -5.27 -5.04 1.50
N ILE A 31 -4.33 -5.41 0.62
CA ILE A 31 -3.63 -4.46 -0.24
C ILE A 31 -4.26 -4.54 -1.63
N ARG A 32 -4.67 -3.40 -2.17
CA ARG A 32 -5.30 -3.30 -3.49
C ARG A 32 -4.42 -2.54 -4.46
N PHE A 33 -4.47 -2.92 -5.73
CA PHE A 33 -3.78 -2.28 -6.84
C PHE A 33 -4.73 -2.06 -7.99
N ARG A 34 -4.55 -0.96 -8.70
CA ARG A 34 -5.19 -0.72 -9.99
C ARG A 34 -4.21 0.03 -10.89
N HIS A 35 -3.98 -0.47 -12.10
CA HIS A 35 -3.15 0.23 -13.07
C HIS A 35 -3.80 1.57 -13.42
N ILE A 36 -3.03 2.65 -13.54
CA ILE A 36 -3.60 4.00 -13.72
C ILE A 36 -4.46 4.15 -14.99
N ASP A 37 -4.11 3.42 -16.05
CA ASP A 37 -4.85 3.42 -17.33
C ASP A 37 -5.87 2.27 -17.48
N ARG A 38 -6.07 1.42 -16.46
CA ARG A 38 -7.00 0.28 -16.52
C ARG A 38 -7.95 0.27 -15.33
N GLY A 39 -9.09 -0.41 -15.51
CA GLY A 39 -10.11 -0.54 -14.47
C GLY A 39 -9.96 -1.76 -13.55
N GLU A 40 -9.10 -2.72 -13.89
CA GLU A 40 -8.97 -3.97 -13.13
C GLU A 40 -8.30 -3.74 -11.77
N VAL A 41 -8.98 -4.18 -10.71
CA VAL A 41 -8.46 -4.13 -9.34
C VAL A 41 -7.94 -5.50 -8.94
N ILE A 42 -6.71 -5.53 -8.45
CA ILE A 42 -6.06 -6.72 -7.91
C ILE A 42 -6.01 -6.59 -6.39
N GLU A 43 -6.42 -7.63 -5.67
CA GLU A 43 -6.41 -7.65 -4.21
C GLU A 43 -5.49 -8.74 -3.65
N HIS A 44 -4.77 -8.40 -2.60
CA HIS A 44 -3.94 -9.32 -1.85
C HIS A 44 -4.30 -9.26 -0.36
N CYS A 45 -4.83 -10.35 0.18
CA CYS A 45 -4.93 -10.54 1.62
C CYS A 45 -3.53 -10.88 2.17
N VAL A 46 -3.09 -10.14 3.18
CA VAL A 46 -1.78 -10.33 3.84
C VAL A 46 -1.95 -10.34 5.36
N ARG A 47 -1.08 -11.08 6.05
CA ARG A 47 -1.12 -11.25 7.51
C ARG A 47 0.27 -11.12 8.12
N GLY A 48 0.33 -10.64 9.35
CA GLY A 48 1.58 -10.40 10.08
C GLY A 48 2.42 -11.65 10.30
N GLU A 49 1.79 -12.82 10.35
CA GLU A 49 2.45 -14.11 10.63
C GLU A 49 3.05 -14.75 9.38
N GLU A 50 2.70 -14.25 8.19
CA GLU A 50 3.18 -14.79 6.91
C GLU A 50 4.47 -14.13 6.43
N TYR A 51 4.78 -12.93 6.94
CA TYR A 51 5.93 -12.09 6.54
C TYR A 51 6.11 -11.96 5.02
N ARG A 52 4.99 -11.99 4.28
CA ARG A 52 4.99 -11.91 2.82
C ARG A 52 5.38 -10.50 2.38
N VAL A 53 6.43 -10.42 1.55
CA VAL A 53 6.79 -9.19 0.85
C VAL A 53 5.86 -9.01 -0.34
N LEU A 54 5.27 -7.83 -0.45
CA LEU A 54 4.50 -7.42 -1.62
C LEU A 54 5.18 -6.23 -2.30
N ASP A 55 5.50 -6.39 -3.57
CA ASP A 55 6.02 -5.32 -4.41
C ASP A 55 4.91 -4.36 -4.82
N ILE A 56 5.20 -3.07 -4.71
CA ILE A 56 4.33 -1.98 -5.14
C ILE A 56 4.97 -1.33 -6.37
N PRO A 57 4.55 -1.72 -7.58
CA PRO A 57 5.14 -1.20 -8.80
C PRO A 57 4.70 0.25 -9.08
N PRO A 58 5.56 1.08 -9.69
CA PRO A 58 5.14 2.36 -10.26
C PRO A 58 4.03 2.17 -11.30
N GLY A 59 3.20 3.20 -11.51
CA GLY A 59 2.08 3.16 -12.45
C GLY A 59 0.83 2.39 -11.95
N PHE A 60 0.84 1.96 -10.69
CA PHE A 60 -0.34 1.37 -10.03
C PHE A 60 -0.75 2.24 -8.85
N THR A 61 -1.99 2.74 -8.86
CA THR A 61 -2.57 3.25 -7.64
C THR A 61 -2.81 2.09 -6.68
N HIS A 62 -2.47 2.30 -5.42
CA HIS A 62 -2.53 1.25 -4.43
C HIS A 62 -3.06 1.75 -3.09
N SER A 63 -3.64 0.84 -2.31
CA SER A 63 -4.15 1.12 -0.98
C SER A 63 -3.93 -0.07 -0.07
N ILE A 64 -3.86 0.17 1.23
CA ILE A 64 -3.83 -0.84 2.27
C ILE A 64 -4.94 -0.55 3.28
N GLU A 65 -5.78 -1.54 3.53
CA GLU A 65 -6.88 -1.48 4.47
C GLU A 65 -6.63 -2.44 5.63
N ASN A 66 -6.76 -1.97 6.86
CA ASN A 66 -6.80 -2.85 8.02
C ASN A 66 -8.18 -3.51 8.13
N VAL A 67 -8.27 -4.79 7.76
CA VAL A 67 -9.50 -5.60 7.82
C VAL A 67 -9.57 -6.49 9.07
N GLY A 68 -8.63 -6.31 10.00
CA GLY A 68 -8.60 -7.00 11.29
C GLY A 68 -9.36 -6.24 12.39
N THR A 69 -9.28 -6.78 13.61
CA THR A 69 -9.91 -6.20 14.82
C THR A 69 -8.90 -5.50 15.74
N SER A 70 -7.60 -5.60 15.45
CA SER A 70 -6.51 -4.97 16.20
C SER A 70 -5.72 -3.99 15.32
N ASP A 71 -4.72 -3.34 15.90
CA ASP A 71 -3.83 -2.49 15.14
C ASP A 71 -3.06 -3.31 14.08
N LEU A 72 -2.94 -2.74 12.89
CA LEU A 72 -2.11 -3.27 11.81
C LEU A 72 -0.74 -2.58 11.87
N VAL A 73 0.34 -3.36 11.92
CA VAL A 73 1.71 -2.85 11.83
C VAL A 73 2.34 -3.27 10.51
N THR A 74 2.83 -2.27 9.77
CA THR A 74 3.37 -2.48 8.42
C THR A 74 4.73 -1.79 8.29
N LEU A 75 5.70 -2.52 7.76
CA LEU A 75 6.98 -2.01 7.30
C LEU A 75 6.89 -1.64 5.83
N PHE A 76 7.46 -0.49 5.51
CA PHE A 76 7.50 0.09 4.18
C PHE A 76 8.96 0.31 3.83
N TRP A 77 9.40 -0.24 2.72
CA TRP A 77 10.64 0.14 2.06
C TRP A 77 10.28 0.89 0.77
N ALA A 78 11.05 1.92 0.43
CA ALA A 78 10.91 2.65 -0.82
C ALA A 78 12.26 2.69 -1.53
N SER A 79 12.24 2.71 -2.87
CA SER A 79 13.45 2.75 -3.70
C SER A 79 14.24 4.05 -3.60
N GLU A 80 13.66 5.09 -2.99
CA GLU A 80 14.27 6.40 -2.81
C GLU A 80 13.78 7.08 -1.52
N VAL A 81 14.58 8.02 -1.00
CA VAL A 81 14.21 8.85 0.15
C VAL A 81 13.19 9.90 -0.30
N PHE A 82 12.21 10.21 0.55
CA PHE A 82 11.20 11.22 0.27
C PHE A 82 11.83 12.62 0.09
N ASP A 83 11.52 13.28 -1.02
CA ASP A 83 11.85 14.68 -1.31
C ASP A 83 10.56 15.51 -1.44
N PRO A 84 10.26 16.45 -0.53
CA PRO A 84 9.04 17.27 -0.61
C PRO A 84 8.98 18.18 -1.84
N LYS A 85 10.11 18.50 -2.48
CA LYS A 85 10.14 19.28 -3.73
C LYS A 85 9.82 18.41 -4.96
N ARG A 86 10.01 17.10 -4.84
CA ARG A 86 9.81 16.10 -5.90
C ARG A 86 9.22 14.82 -5.29
N PRO A 87 7.97 14.87 -4.79
CA PRO A 87 7.41 13.78 -3.98
C PRO A 87 7.20 12.48 -4.78
N ASP A 88 7.02 12.59 -6.09
CA ASP A 88 6.62 11.51 -7.00
C ASP A 88 5.38 10.75 -6.50
N THR A 89 4.40 11.45 -5.94
CA THR A 89 3.18 10.86 -5.40
C THR A 89 1.97 11.61 -5.92
N GLN A 90 1.04 10.89 -6.54
CA GLN A 90 -0.17 11.44 -7.14
C GLN A 90 -1.41 10.76 -6.58
N GLY A 91 -2.36 11.55 -6.06
CA GLY A 91 -3.59 11.02 -5.47
C GLY A 91 -4.52 10.42 -6.52
N MET A 92 -4.97 9.18 -6.30
CA MET A 92 -5.93 8.48 -7.15
C MET A 92 -6.56 7.34 -6.34
N VAL A 93 -7.88 7.32 -6.19
CA VAL A 93 -8.56 6.24 -5.45
C VAL A 93 -8.44 4.90 -6.19
N VAL A 94 -8.24 3.80 -5.44
CA VAL A 94 -8.19 2.47 -6.04
C VAL A 94 -9.60 2.00 -6.43
N LEU A 95 -10.55 2.17 -5.51
CA LEU A 95 -11.97 1.82 -5.67
C LEU A 95 -12.75 3.10 -5.98
N GLU A 96 -13.47 3.10 -7.10
CA GLU A 96 -14.45 4.15 -7.48
C GLU A 96 -15.84 3.81 -6.96
#